data_AF-A0A3B7MUI9-F1
#
_entry.id   AF-A0A3B7MUI9-F1
#
_cell.length_a   1.000
_cell.length_b   1.000
_cell.length_c   1.000
_cell.angle_alpha   90.00
_cell.angle_beta   90.00
_cell.angle_gamma   90.00
#
_symmetry.space_group_name_H-M   'P 1'
#
loop_
_entity.id
_entity.type
_entity.pdbx_description
1 polymer ?
#
loop_
_entity_poly.entity_id
_entity_poly.type
_entity_poly.pdbx_seq_one_letter_code
_entity_poly.pdbx_strand_id
1 'polypeptide(L)'
;MRLSASLLYSSLLLTLFAIGCTEPEKPATKEEAAQLARSLENSMNKKSAAKFNEALDVASLQKRIQEAGSQKIDTRIVDGAMKELKSGQLGSQIIQALGKTGTYQLVKQYEKDKNQHLVFRMYANSKLNYHDLEVIKKKDQVKISDVFIYMTGENLSATLAESALLMTENLDNLTEMDKNRLNNIKRIRQLINQEEYTKAQALYKELPAVLKQTKLFQMMYVQIAAGLGNDEYLKAMTDYKKSYPNAANVYLLMIDAYILKEEYDNALQAVNQLDSLINKDPFLDYYRGLIYKMTGNKAKQLEHFESLNASMPGFSDGTLELLITYLDAEETDKAVALVTNKKSNYKKIDKEQRETIYSLYPEFKKQLGADAD
;
A
#
# COMPACT_ATOMS: atom_id res chain seq x y z
N MET A 1 -88.69 8.96 9.54
CA MET A 1 -87.82 8.35 10.58
C MET A 1 -87.54 6.92 10.16
N ARG A 2 -86.33 6.37 10.09
CA ARG A 2 -84.94 6.86 10.22
C ARG A 2 -84.12 5.88 9.34
N LEU A 3 -83.28 6.43 8.47
CA LEU A 3 -82.35 5.68 7.62
C LEU A 3 -81.13 5.25 8.44
N SER A 4 -80.70 4.01 8.24
CA SER A 4 -79.51 3.37 8.81
C SER A 4 -78.23 3.93 8.17
N ALA A 5 -77.35 4.51 8.97
CA ALA A 5 -76.03 4.96 8.54
C ALA A 5 -74.95 4.04 9.14
N SER A 6 -74.38 3.18 8.30
CA SER A 6 -73.19 2.39 8.60
C SER A 6 -71.96 3.25 8.32
N LEU A 7 -71.29 3.76 9.36
CA LEU A 7 -70.00 4.41 9.23
C LEU A 7 -68.92 3.34 8.95
N LEU A 8 -68.46 3.26 7.70
CA LEU A 8 -67.20 2.62 7.36
C LEU A 8 -66.06 3.55 7.80
N TYR A 9 -65.33 3.15 8.83
CA TYR A 9 -64.01 3.72 9.13
C TYR A 9 -63.02 3.23 8.07
N SER A 10 -62.69 4.10 7.11
CA SER A 10 -61.55 3.90 6.21
C SER A 10 -60.26 4.22 6.98
N SER A 11 -59.59 3.20 7.50
CA SER A 11 -58.23 3.28 8.02
C SER A 11 -57.27 3.53 6.85
N LEU A 12 -56.94 4.79 6.61
CA LEU A 12 -55.87 5.21 5.71
C LEU A 12 -54.53 4.82 6.36
N LEU A 13 -54.04 3.61 6.08
CA LEU A 13 -52.67 3.21 6.41
C LEU A 13 -51.71 4.04 5.54
N LEU A 14 -51.14 5.11 6.10
CA LEU A 14 -49.92 5.71 5.59
C LEU A 14 -48.77 4.71 5.82
N THR A 15 -48.53 3.85 4.83
CA THR A 15 -47.25 3.14 4.69
C THR A 15 -46.18 4.18 4.40
N LEU A 16 -45.55 4.71 5.45
CA LEU A 16 -44.23 5.34 5.36
C LEU A 16 -43.27 4.27 4.84
N PHE A 17 -43.00 4.28 3.53
CA PHE A 17 -41.83 3.62 2.99
C PHE A 17 -40.62 4.29 3.65
N ALA A 18 -40.06 3.62 4.67
CA ALA A 18 -38.69 3.87 5.09
C ALA A 18 -37.79 3.38 3.95
N ILE A 19 -37.71 4.18 2.88
CA ILE A 19 -36.56 4.15 1.99
C ILE A 19 -35.39 4.42 2.94
N GLY A 20 -34.54 3.43 3.15
CA GLY A 20 -33.29 3.61 3.86
C GLY A 20 -32.45 4.60 3.07
N CYS A 21 -32.68 5.90 3.29
CA CYS A 21 -31.90 6.97 2.71
C CYS A 21 -30.50 6.84 3.30
N THR A 22 -29.63 6.13 2.59
CA THR A 22 -28.19 6.27 2.78
C THR A 22 -27.90 7.75 2.59
N GLU A 23 -27.39 8.40 3.64
CA GLU A 23 -27.13 9.82 3.57
C GLU A 23 -26.20 10.17 2.41
N PRO A 24 -26.45 11.30 1.72
CA PRO A 24 -25.73 11.64 0.52
C PRO A 24 -24.25 11.89 0.82
N GLU A 25 -23.37 11.30 0.01
CA GLU A 25 -21.95 11.64 -0.02
C GLU A 25 -21.80 13.10 -0.49
N LYS A 26 -20.99 13.89 0.23
CA LYS A 26 -20.60 15.23 -0.18
C LYS A 26 -19.08 15.28 -0.36
N PRO A 27 -18.55 16.15 -1.23
CA PRO A 27 -17.13 16.47 -1.25
C PRO A 27 -16.63 16.94 0.12
N ALA A 28 -15.51 16.40 0.59
CA ALA A 28 -14.76 16.97 1.71
C ALA A 28 -13.98 18.19 1.22
N THR A 29 -13.80 19.21 2.08
CA THR A 29 -12.92 20.34 1.72
C THR A 29 -11.45 19.94 1.75
N LYS A 30 -10.60 20.75 1.12
CA LYS A 30 -9.14 20.56 1.15
C LYS A 30 -8.60 20.55 2.58
N GLU A 31 -9.07 21.44 3.42
CA GLU A 31 -8.65 21.59 4.82
C GLU A 31 -9.09 20.39 5.67
N GLU A 32 -10.32 19.93 5.46
CA GLU A 32 -10.89 18.74 6.10
C GLU A 32 -10.09 17.48 5.75
N ALA A 33 -9.79 17.28 4.47
CA ALA A 33 -8.96 16.17 4.01
C ALA A 33 -7.52 16.26 4.58
N ALA A 34 -6.93 17.46 4.64
CA ALA A 34 -5.60 17.66 5.22
C ALA A 34 -5.57 17.36 6.74
N GLN A 35 -6.65 17.64 7.47
CA GLN A 35 -6.77 17.28 8.89
C GLN A 35 -6.85 15.76 9.07
N LEU A 36 -7.66 15.07 8.25
CA LEU A 36 -7.70 13.61 8.24
C LEU A 36 -6.31 13.04 7.94
N ALA A 37 -5.62 13.58 6.94
CA ALA A 37 -4.30 13.11 6.53
C ALA A 37 -3.28 13.14 7.67
N ARG A 38 -3.17 14.28 8.37
CA ARG A 38 -2.30 14.43 9.55
C ARG A 38 -2.64 13.44 10.66
N SER A 39 -3.94 13.21 10.89
CA SER A 39 -4.41 12.26 11.91
C SER A 39 -4.03 10.82 11.56
N LEU A 40 -4.22 10.43 10.28
CA LEU A 40 -3.83 9.12 9.77
C LEU A 40 -2.31 8.91 9.86
N GLU A 41 -1.52 9.85 9.34
CA GLU A 41 -0.05 9.76 9.38
C GLU A 41 0.46 9.55 10.82
N ASN A 42 0.00 10.36 11.76
CA ASN A 42 0.38 10.25 13.17
C ASN A 42 -0.05 8.91 13.79
N SER A 43 -1.29 8.46 13.55
CA SER A 43 -1.79 7.18 14.08
C SER A 43 -1.01 6.00 13.53
N MET A 44 -0.79 5.96 12.21
CA MET A 44 -0.14 4.85 11.52
C MET A 44 1.34 4.75 11.87
N ASN A 45 2.06 5.89 11.95
CA ASN A 45 3.47 5.89 12.38
C ASN A 45 3.63 5.54 13.88
N LYS A 46 2.59 5.73 14.70
CA LYS A 46 2.50 5.19 16.08
C LYS A 46 2.04 3.74 16.15
N LYS A 47 1.96 3.05 15.00
CA LYS A 47 1.54 1.65 14.89
C LYS A 47 0.11 1.38 15.36
N SER A 48 -0.76 2.39 15.25
CA SER A 48 -2.17 2.28 15.59
C SER A 48 -3.03 2.36 14.33
N ALA A 49 -3.78 1.28 14.07
CA ALA A 49 -4.75 1.19 12.99
C ALA A 49 -6.07 1.92 13.28
N ALA A 50 -6.29 2.38 14.52
CA ALA A 50 -7.59 2.85 14.98
C ALA A 50 -8.16 3.96 14.10
N LYS A 51 -7.35 4.98 13.79
CA LYS A 51 -7.84 6.12 13.00
C LYS A 51 -8.15 5.74 11.55
N PHE A 52 -7.33 4.88 10.95
CA PHE A 52 -7.58 4.38 9.60
C PHE A 52 -8.88 3.59 9.53
N ASN A 53 -9.09 2.68 10.48
CA ASN A 53 -10.30 1.86 10.56
C ASN A 53 -11.56 2.69 10.82
N GLU A 54 -11.47 3.73 11.65
CA GLU A 54 -12.56 4.68 11.90
C GLU A 54 -12.90 5.52 10.65
N ALA A 55 -11.88 5.88 9.87
CA ALA A 55 -12.03 6.72 8.68
C ALA A 55 -12.61 5.94 7.49
N LEU A 56 -12.40 4.63 7.39
CA LEU A 56 -12.92 3.81 6.29
C LEU A 56 -14.46 3.68 6.34
N ASP A 57 -15.15 4.23 5.35
CA ASP A 57 -16.59 4.07 5.20
C ASP A 57 -16.90 2.77 4.45
N VAL A 58 -17.07 1.68 5.21
CA VAL A 58 -17.32 0.35 4.65
C VAL A 58 -18.60 0.30 3.80
N ALA A 59 -19.59 1.15 4.09
CA ALA A 59 -20.82 1.21 3.29
C ALA A 59 -20.60 1.80 1.88
N SER A 60 -19.83 2.88 1.78
CA SER A 60 -19.37 3.47 0.52
C SER A 60 -18.51 2.48 -0.28
N LEU A 61 -17.62 1.76 0.39
CA LEU A 61 -16.80 0.75 -0.26
C LEU A 61 -17.64 -0.43 -0.78
N GLN A 62 -18.60 -0.92 0.02
CA GLN A 62 -19.56 -1.97 -0.39
C GLN A 62 -20.32 -1.56 -1.65
N LYS A 63 -20.81 -0.32 -1.70
CA LYS A 63 -21.51 0.23 -2.87
C LYS A 63 -20.59 0.24 -4.11
N ARG A 64 -19.35 0.73 -3.97
CA ARG A 64 -18.36 0.77 -5.06
C ARG A 64 -17.98 -0.63 -5.56
N ILE A 65 -17.87 -1.63 -4.67
CA ILE A 65 -17.65 -3.04 -5.06
C ILE A 65 -18.80 -3.54 -5.95
N GLN A 66 -20.04 -3.30 -5.53
CA GLN A 66 -21.21 -3.70 -6.29
C GLN A 66 -21.30 -3.00 -7.65
N GLU A 67 -20.99 -1.70 -7.70
CA GLU A 67 -20.94 -0.94 -8.95
C GLU A 67 -19.85 -1.45 -9.90
N ALA A 68 -18.63 -1.71 -9.39
CA ALA A 68 -17.54 -2.29 -10.18
C ALA A 68 -17.88 -3.68 -10.71
N GLY A 69 -18.66 -4.46 -9.96
CA GLY A 69 -19.21 -5.75 -10.38
C GLY A 69 -20.45 -5.68 -11.29
N SER A 70 -20.83 -4.50 -11.77
CA SER A 70 -22.06 -4.28 -12.55
C SER A 70 -23.32 -4.80 -11.87
N GLN A 71 -23.37 -4.78 -10.53
CA GLN A 71 -24.47 -5.29 -9.69
C GLN A 71 -24.76 -6.79 -9.88
N LYS A 72 -23.81 -7.55 -10.43
CA LYS A 72 -23.94 -9.01 -10.65
C LYS A 72 -23.36 -9.85 -9.52
N ILE A 73 -22.71 -9.22 -8.54
CA ILE A 73 -22.04 -9.93 -7.45
C ILE A 73 -23.07 -10.34 -6.40
N ASP A 74 -23.02 -11.61 -5.98
CA ASP A 74 -23.84 -12.11 -4.87
C ASP A 74 -23.54 -11.31 -3.59
N THR A 75 -24.59 -10.70 -3.02
CA THR A 75 -24.46 -9.84 -1.84
C THR A 75 -23.89 -10.58 -0.63
N ARG A 76 -24.11 -11.89 -0.51
CA ARG A 76 -23.57 -12.70 0.60
C ARG A 76 -22.04 -12.75 0.59
N ILE A 77 -21.43 -12.78 -0.60
CA ILE A 77 -19.97 -12.77 -0.78
C ILE A 77 -19.41 -11.42 -0.34
N VAL A 78 -20.05 -10.33 -0.80
CA VAL A 78 -19.65 -8.97 -0.43
C VAL A 78 -19.81 -8.72 1.07
N ASP A 79 -20.92 -9.15 1.66
CA ASP A 79 -21.19 -8.99 3.10
C ASP A 79 -20.15 -9.70 3.97
N GLY A 80 -19.68 -10.88 3.55
CA GLY A 80 -18.58 -11.59 4.19
C GLY A 80 -17.28 -10.76 4.21
N ALA A 81 -16.90 -10.19 3.06
CA ALA A 81 -15.75 -9.30 2.97
C ALA A 81 -15.93 -8.02 3.82
N MET A 82 -17.12 -7.42 3.80
CA MET A 82 -17.43 -6.21 4.57
C MET A 82 -17.41 -6.46 6.07
N LYS A 83 -17.77 -7.66 6.53
CA LYS A 83 -17.65 -8.05 7.95
C LYS A 83 -16.19 -8.03 8.41
N GLU A 84 -15.27 -8.56 7.61
CA GLU A 84 -13.84 -8.50 7.96
C GLU A 84 -13.32 -7.05 7.95
N LEU A 85 -13.71 -6.24 6.98
CA LEU A 85 -13.32 -4.82 6.95
C LEU A 85 -13.86 -4.03 8.15
N LYS A 86 -15.12 -4.25 8.54
CA LYS A 86 -15.74 -3.65 9.74
C LYS A 86 -15.02 -4.06 11.03
N SER A 87 -14.37 -5.22 11.06
CA SER A 87 -13.54 -5.65 12.20
C SER A 87 -12.19 -4.92 12.28
N GLY A 88 -11.90 -4.02 11.34
CA GLY A 88 -10.66 -3.22 11.31
C GLY A 88 -9.49 -3.91 10.63
N GLN A 89 -9.75 -4.98 9.87
CA GLN A 89 -8.70 -5.82 9.30
C GLN A 89 -7.76 -5.06 8.36
N LEU A 90 -8.26 -4.12 7.56
CA LEU A 90 -7.44 -3.39 6.58
C LEU A 90 -6.36 -2.53 7.25
N GLY A 91 -6.73 -1.67 8.21
CA GLY A 91 -5.75 -0.89 8.95
C GLY A 91 -4.77 -1.77 9.72
N SER A 92 -5.25 -2.87 10.30
CA SER A 92 -4.37 -3.84 10.99
C SER A 92 -3.37 -4.51 10.05
N GLN A 93 -3.77 -4.85 8.82
CA GLN A 93 -2.87 -5.39 7.79
C GLN A 93 -1.80 -4.37 7.38
N ILE A 94 -2.18 -3.09 7.23
CA ILE A 94 -1.20 -2.02 6.94
C ILE A 94 -0.21 -1.90 8.10
N ILE A 95 -0.66 -1.88 9.36
CA ILE A 95 0.25 -1.83 10.52
C ILE A 95 1.17 -3.05 10.58
N GLN A 96 0.64 -4.24 10.29
CA GLN A 96 1.43 -5.46 10.27
C GLN A 96 2.55 -5.38 9.22
N ALA A 97 2.21 -4.94 8.00
CA ALA A 97 3.19 -4.79 6.92
C ALA A 97 4.18 -3.63 7.16
N LEU A 98 3.80 -2.59 7.92
CA LEU A 98 4.72 -1.53 8.36
C LEU A 98 5.73 -2.02 9.40
N GLY A 99 5.44 -3.10 10.12
CA GLY A 99 6.29 -3.60 11.19
C GLY A 99 6.66 -2.54 12.23
N LYS A 100 7.82 -2.68 12.87
CA LYS A 100 8.29 -1.76 13.91
C LYS A 100 8.81 -0.43 13.36
N THR A 101 9.46 -0.46 12.20
CA THR A 101 10.26 0.67 11.68
C THR A 101 9.69 1.32 10.43
N GLY A 102 8.75 0.66 9.73
CA GLY A 102 8.18 1.18 8.50
C GLY A 102 7.39 2.48 8.69
N THR A 103 7.25 3.24 7.62
CA THR A 103 6.63 4.57 7.63
C THR A 103 5.40 4.63 6.74
N TYR A 104 4.44 5.46 7.14
CA TYR A 104 3.24 5.77 6.37
C TYR A 104 3.10 7.28 6.29
N GLN A 105 3.42 7.90 5.14
CA GLN A 105 3.64 9.34 5.02
C GLN A 105 2.83 9.93 3.87
N LEU A 106 2.15 11.05 4.12
CA LEU A 106 1.46 11.80 3.07
C LEU A 106 2.50 12.41 2.13
N VAL A 107 2.37 12.11 0.84
CA VAL A 107 3.26 12.64 -0.21
C VAL A 107 2.54 13.57 -1.18
N LYS A 108 1.22 13.44 -1.29
CA LYS A 108 0.42 14.32 -2.15
C LYS A 108 -1.02 14.43 -1.67
N GLN A 109 -1.56 15.63 -1.82
CA GLN A 109 -2.99 15.89 -1.77
C GLN A 109 -3.41 16.55 -3.08
N TYR A 110 -4.50 16.07 -3.67
CA TYR A 110 -5.05 16.64 -4.91
C TYR A 110 -6.57 16.48 -4.98
N GLU A 111 -7.20 17.14 -5.95
CA GLU A 111 -8.63 17.01 -6.22
C GLU A 111 -8.82 16.29 -7.56
N LYS A 112 -9.77 15.36 -7.60
CA LYS A 112 -10.24 14.69 -8.80
C LYS A 112 -11.74 14.44 -8.69
N ASP A 113 -12.48 14.76 -9.76
CA ASP A 113 -13.94 14.58 -9.81
C ASP A 113 -14.67 15.20 -8.59
N LYS A 114 -14.18 16.36 -8.14
CA LYS A 114 -14.61 17.12 -6.95
C LYS A 114 -14.30 16.47 -5.60
N ASN A 115 -13.72 15.28 -5.56
CA ASN A 115 -13.30 14.62 -4.33
C ASN A 115 -11.82 14.89 -4.05
N GLN A 116 -11.48 15.00 -2.77
CA GLN A 116 -10.10 15.10 -2.33
C GLN A 116 -9.46 13.72 -2.30
N HIS A 117 -8.21 13.66 -2.72
CA HIS A 117 -7.39 12.46 -2.73
C HIS A 117 -6.14 12.67 -1.89
N LEU A 118 -5.79 11.66 -1.09
CA LEU A 118 -4.63 11.67 -0.20
C LEU A 118 -3.71 10.50 -0.55
N VAL A 119 -2.56 10.79 -1.14
CA VAL A 119 -1.56 9.77 -1.49
C VAL A 119 -0.59 9.59 -0.34
N PHE A 120 -0.55 8.40 0.22
CA PHE A 120 0.38 7.99 1.25
C PHE A 120 1.44 7.04 0.69
N ARG A 121 2.71 7.34 0.94
CA ARG A 121 3.80 6.39 0.78
C ARG A 121 3.83 5.44 1.98
N MET A 122 3.85 4.16 1.70
CA MET A 122 4.17 3.10 2.65
C MET A 122 5.55 2.53 2.32
N TYR A 123 6.47 2.55 3.27
CA TYR A 123 7.79 1.96 3.10
C TYR A 123 8.20 1.15 4.33
N ALA A 124 8.53 -0.12 4.13
CA ALA A 124 8.99 -1.02 5.19
C ALA A 124 9.81 -2.17 4.60
N ASN A 125 10.92 -2.54 5.26
CA ASN A 125 11.78 -3.66 4.85
C ASN A 125 12.14 -3.61 3.36
N SER A 126 12.58 -2.44 2.87
CA SER A 126 12.90 -2.17 1.47
C SER A 126 11.74 -2.34 0.47
N LYS A 127 10.51 -2.51 0.93
CA LYS A 127 9.30 -2.62 0.09
C LYS A 127 8.58 -1.28 0.05
N LEU A 128 8.34 -0.79 -1.16
CA LEU A 128 7.59 0.43 -1.43
C LEU A 128 6.16 0.09 -1.86
N ASN A 129 5.20 0.87 -1.37
CA ASN A 129 3.84 0.92 -1.90
C ASN A 129 3.28 2.34 -1.72
N TYR A 130 2.22 2.65 -2.45
CA TYR A 130 1.44 3.87 -2.28
C TYR A 130 -0.04 3.53 -2.18
N HIS A 131 -0.73 4.25 -1.30
CA HIS A 131 -2.19 4.20 -1.19
C HIS A 131 -2.74 5.60 -1.46
N ASP A 132 -3.58 5.72 -2.47
CA ASP A 132 -4.31 6.94 -2.78
C ASP A 132 -5.75 6.79 -2.26
N LEU A 133 -6.06 7.54 -1.21
CA LEU A 133 -7.32 7.50 -0.49
C LEU A 133 -8.29 8.50 -1.12
N GLU A 134 -9.40 8.03 -1.66
CA GLU A 134 -10.52 8.91 -2.04
C GLU A 134 -11.29 9.30 -0.78
N VAL A 135 -11.51 10.61 -0.60
CA VAL A 135 -12.08 11.16 0.62
C VAL A 135 -13.41 11.86 0.35
N ILE A 136 -14.41 11.53 1.16
CA ILE A 136 -15.76 12.09 1.13
C ILE A 136 -16.15 12.63 2.51
N LYS A 137 -17.27 13.36 2.56
CA LYS A 137 -17.92 13.81 3.79
C LYS A 137 -19.29 13.16 3.93
N LYS A 138 -19.55 12.55 5.09
CA LYS A 138 -20.84 11.96 5.52
C LYS A 138 -21.11 12.30 6.97
N LYS A 139 -22.32 12.75 7.33
CA LYS A 139 -22.68 13.12 8.73
C LYS A 139 -21.67 14.09 9.37
N ASP A 140 -21.20 15.06 8.58
CA ASP A 140 -20.12 15.99 8.95
C ASP A 140 -18.78 15.35 9.34
N GLN A 141 -18.59 14.07 9.03
CA GLN A 141 -17.33 13.35 9.20
C GLN A 141 -16.66 13.13 7.85
N VAL A 142 -15.35 13.37 7.82
CA VAL A 142 -14.48 13.06 6.70
C VAL A 142 -14.17 11.56 6.73
N LYS A 143 -14.42 10.86 5.63
CA LYS A 143 -14.28 9.41 5.50
C LYS A 143 -13.53 9.03 4.24
N ILE A 144 -12.88 7.88 4.27
CA ILE A 144 -12.26 7.22 3.12
C ILE A 144 -13.34 6.36 2.46
N SER A 145 -13.66 6.66 1.20
CA SER A 145 -14.68 5.94 0.44
C SER A 145 -14.11 4.77 -0.36
N ASP A 146 -12.85 4.88 -0.78
CA ASP A 146 -12.09 3.86 -1.50
C ASP A 146 -10.58 4.10 -1.37
N VAL A 147 -9.79 3.11 -1.76
CA VAL A 147 -8.33 3.14 -1.72
C VAL A 147 -7.77 2.61 -3.02
N PHE A 148 -7.15 3.45 -3.84
CA PHE A 148 -6.31 3.00 -4.93
C PHE A 148 -4.96 2.50 -4.38
N ILE A 149 -4.64 1.24 -4.65
CA ILE A 149 -3.42 0.59 -4.13
C ILE A 149 -2.43 0.47 -5.29
N TYR A 150 -1.29 1.13 -5.22
CA TYR A 150 -0.30 1.10 -6.31
C TYR A 150 0.33 -0.27 -6.53
N MET A 151 0.35 -1.13 -5.50
CA MET A 151 0.78 -2.52 -5.63
C MET A 151 -0.18 -3.38 -6.47
N THR A 152 -1.49 -3.09 -6.50
CA THR A 152 -2.49 -3.78 -7.35
C THR A 152 -2.88 -2.95 -8.59
N GLY A 153 -2.59 -1.65 -8.59
CA GLY A 153 -2.77 -0.77 -9.74
C GLY A 153 -4.22 -0.40 -9.99
N GLU A 154 -5.07 -0.54 -8.97
CA GLU A 154 -6.51 -0.24 -9.04
C GLU A 154 -7.09 0.07 -7.66
N ASN A 155 -8.36 0.50 -7.65
CA ASN A 155 -9.14 0.68 -6.43
C ASN A 155 -9.36 -0.66 -5.72
N LEU A 156 -9.31 -0.64 -4.39
CA LEU A 156 -9.60 -1.79 -3.54
C LEU A 156 -10.99 -2.35 -3.84
N SER A 157 -11.97 -1.48 -4.11
CA SER A 157 -13.30 -1.91 -4.55
C SER A 157 -13.26 -2.77 -5.82
N ALA A 158 -12.46 -2.38 -6.82
CA ALA A 158 -12.32 -3.12 -8.08
C ALA A 158 -11.61 -4.46 -7.87
N THR A 159 -10.52 -4.51 -7.09
CA THR A 159 -9.83 -5.77 -6.76
C THR A 159 -10.77 -6.76 -6.05
N LEU A 160 -11.57 -6.26 -5.12
CA LEU A 160 -12.55 -7.08 -4.40
C LEU A 160 -13.71 -7.50 -5.31
N ALA A 161 -14.17 -6.63 -6.20
CA ALA A 161 -15.23 -6.92 -7.16
C ALA A 161 -14.83 -8.02 -8.16
N GLU A 162 -13.62 -7.96 -8.74
CA GLU A 162 -13.11 -9.00 -9.64
C GLU A 162 -13.15 -10.38 -8.98
N SER A 163 -12.60 -10.45 -7.75
CA SER A 163 -12.55 -11.71 -7.00
C SER A 163 -13.95 -12.20 -6.60
N ALA A 164 -14.84 -11.30 -6.18
CA ALA A 164 -16.19 -11.64 -5.77
C ALA A 164 -17.09 -12.04 -6.95
N LEU A 165 -16.90 -11.44 -8.13
CA LEU A 165 -17.63 -11.80 -9.34
C LEU A 165 -17.26 -13.21 -9.80
N LEU A 166 -15.96 -13.52 -9.84
CA LEU A 166 -15.50 -14.88 -10.17
C LEU A 166 -15.99 -15.91 -9.17
N MET A 167 -16.02 -15.58 -7.87
CA MET A 167 -16.63 -16.46 -6.88
C MET A 167 -18.14 -16.60 -7.08
N THR A 168 -18.86 -15.53 -7.43
CA THR A 168 -20.30 -15.56 -7.71
C THR A 168 -20.62 -16.49 -8.87
N GLU A 169 -19.92 -16.34 -10.00
CA GLU A 169 -20.14 -17.13 -11.22
C GLU A 169 -19.81 -18.61 -11.04
N ASN A 170 -18.94 -18.95 -10.10
CA ASN A 170 -18.50 -20.32 -9.86
C ASN A 170 -19.03 -20.91 -8.54
N LEU A 171 -19.86 -20.18 -7.80
CA LEU A 171 -20.24 -20.55 -6.42
C LEU A 171 -20.88 -21.94 -6.35
N ASP A 172 -21.79 -22.22 -7.28
CA ASP A 172 -22.51 -23.49 -7.37
C ASP A 172 -21.63 -24.64 -7.89
N ASN A 173 -20.50 -24.32 -8.52
CA ASN A 173 -19.53 -25.28 -9.05
C ASN A 173 -18.39 -25.60 -8.05
N LEU A 174 -18.32 -24.90 -6.92
CA LEU A 174 -17.30 -25.15 -5.90
C LEU A 174 -17.62 -26.42 -5.11
N THR A 175 -16.68 -27.36 -5.10
CA THR A 175 -16.78 -28.54 -4.25
C THR A 175 -16.62 -28.18 -2.76
N GLU A 176 -17.05 -29.05 -1.85
CA GLU A 176 -16.75 -28.86 -0.41
C GLU A 176 -15.23 -28.80 -0.14
N MET A 177 -14.42 -29.49 -0.95
CA MET A 177 -12.96 -29.39 -0.90
C MET A 177 -12.49 -27.98 -1.26
N ASP A 178 -13.07 -27.35 -2.28
CA ASP A 178 -12.72 -25.99 -2.68
C ASP A 178 -13.12 -24.99 -1.60
N LYS A 179 -14.30 -25.14 -0.99
CA LYS A 179 -14.72 -24.31 0.16
C LYS A 179 -13.75 -24.42 1.33
N ASN A 180 -13.27 -25.63 1.64
CA ASN A 180 -12.24 -25.82 2.66
C ASN A 180 -10.91 -25.16 2.29
N ARG A 181 -10.52 -25.19 1.01
CA ARG A 181 -9.31 -24.49 0.52
C ARG A 181 -9.44 -22.97 0.59
N LEU A 182 -10.64 -22.39 0.49
CA LEU A 182 -10.84 -20.96 0.71
C LEU A 182 -10.44 -20.53 2.12
N ASN A 183 -10.61 -21.39 3.13
CA ASN A 183 -10.16 -21.11 4.50
C ASN A 183 -8.63 -20.97 4.59
N ASN A 184 -7.88 -21.56 3.65
CA ASN A 184 -6.43 -21.44 3.61
C ASN A 184 -5.96 -20.03 3.21
N ILE A 185 -6.79 -19.18 2.60
CA ILE A 185 -6.39 -17.83 2.19
C ILE A 185 -5.89 -17.02 3.39
N LYS A 186 -6.61 -17.08 4.52
CA LYS A 186 -6.19 -16.42 5.75
C LYS A 186 -4.87 -16.99 6.28
N ARG A 187 -4.69 -18.31 6.17
CA ARG A 187 -3.47 -18.99 6.60
C ARG A 187 -2.27 -18.64 5.71
N ILE A 188 -2.46 -18.54 4.39
CA ILE A 188 -1.43 -18.09 3.44
C ILE A 188 -0.94 -16.69 3.83
N ARG A 189 -1.85 -15.75 4.07
CA ARG A 189 -1.49 -14.38 4.52
C ARG A 189 -0.70 -14.40 5.82
N GLN A 190 -1.12 -15.20 6.79
CA GLN A 190 -0.39 -15.37 8.06
C GLN A 190 1.03 -15.92 7.83
N LEU A 191 1.18 -16.91 6.95
CA LEU A 191 2.48 -17.50 6.63
C LEU A 191 3.39 -16.51 5.91
N ILE A 192 2.87 -15.71 4.96
CA ILE A 192 3.61 -14.62 4.33
C ILE A 192 4.13 -13.64 5.40
N ASN A 193 3.27 -13.25 6.35
CA ASN A 193 3.65 -12.34 7.44
C ASN A 193 4.60 -12.97 8.47
N GLN A 194 4.68 -14.29 8.51
CA GLN A 194 5.63 -15.07 9.33
C GLN A 194 6.91 -15.39 8.54
N GLU A 195 7.02 -14.91 7.30
CA GLU A 195 8.13 -15.21 6.37
C GLU A 195 8.28 -16.71 6.06
N GLU A 196 7.21 -17.48 6.25
CA GLU A 196 7.13 -18.92 6.04
C GLU A 196 6.71 -19.22 4.58
N TYR A 197 7.50 -18.71 3.63
CA TYR A 197 7.14 -18.65 2.22
C TYR A 197 6.95 -20.01 1.56
N THR A 198 7.74 -21.02 1.93
CA THR A 198 7.59 -22.40 1.40
C THR A 198 6.24 -22.99 1.79
N LYS A 199 5.81 -22.81 3.04
CA LYS A 199 4.50 -23.28 3.52
C LYS A 199 3.37 -22.47 2.86
N ALA A 200 3.56 -21.17 2.69
CA ALA A 200 2.61 -20.32 1.99
C ALA A 200 2.42 -20.77 0.52
N GLN A 201 3.51 -21.12 -0.17
CA GLN A 201 3.47 -21.61 -1.55
C GLN A 201 2.72 -22.93 -1.67
N ALA A 202 2.91 -23.86 -0.73
CA ALA A 202 2.20 -25.14 -0.71
C ALA A 202 0.67 -24.93 -0.64
N LEU A 203 0.20 -24.11 0.30
CA LEU A 203 -1.23 -23.78 0.41
C LEU A 203 -1.74 -22.98 -0.78
N TYR A 204 -0.92 -22.09 -1.35
CA TYR A 204 -1.29 -21.34 -2.54
C TYR A 204 -1.54 -22.25 -3.75
N LYS A 205 -0.70 -23.27 -3.95
CA LYS A 205 -0.83 -24.23 -5.06
C LYS A 205 -2.17 -24.97 -5.02
N GLU A 206 -2.69 -25.23 -3.82
CA GLU A 206 -3.98 -25.88 -3.59
C GLU A 206 -5.20 -25.00 -3.87
N LEU A 207 -5.04 -23.68 -4.00
CA LEU A 207 -6.17 -22.81 -4.30
C LEU A 207 -6.80 -23.16 -5.66
N PRO A 208 -8.14 -23.03 -5.80
CA PRO A 208 -8.83 -23.21 -7.07
C PRO A 208 -8.19 -22.40 -8.20
N ALA A 209 -8.07 -23.01 -9.39
CA ALA A 209 -7.42 -22.38 -10.54
C ALA A 209 -8.04 -21.02 -10.92
N VAL A 210 -9.37 -20.91 -10.81
CA VAL A 210 -10.11 -19.66 -11.07
C VAL A 210 -9.66 -18.51 -10.17
N LEU A 211 -9.31 -18.79 -8.90
CA LEU A 211 -8.83 -17.77 -7.99
C LEU A 211 -7.39 -17.36 -8.30
N LYS A 212 -6.52 -18.32 -8.61
CA LYS A 212 -5.11 -18.02 -8.94
C LYS A 212 -4.97 -17.14 -10.19
N GLN A 213 -6.00 -17.05 -11.02
CA GLN A 213 -6.03 -16.17 -12.18
C GLN A 213 -6.37 -14.71 -11.84
N THR A 214 -6.98 -14.42 -10.68
CA THR A 214 -7.35 -13.03 -10.33
C THR A 214 -6.13 -12.23 -9.89
N LYS A 215 -6.21 -10.92 -10.07
CA LYS A 215 -5.11 -10.01 -9.76
C LYS A 215 -4.67 -10.12 -8.30
N LEU A 216 -5.63 -10.23 -7.38
CA LEU A 216 -5.39 -10.35 -5.94
C LEU A 216 -4.49 -11.57 -5.62
N PHE A 217 -4.78 -12.72 -6.20
CA PHE A 217 -4.03 -13.94 -5.91
C PHE A 217 -2.74 -14.05 -6.73
N GLN A 218 -2.67 -13.45 -7.93
CA GLN A 218 -1.38 -13.33 -8.61
C GLN A 218 -0.42 -12.43 -7.82
N MET A 219 -0.88 -11.30 -7.28
CA MET A 219 -0.06 -10.45 -6.40
C MET A 219 0.32 -11.14 -5.09
N MET A 220 -0.57 -11.97 -4.53
CA MET A 220 -0.22 -12.83 -3.39
C MET A 220 0.91 -13.80 -3.74
N TYR A 221 0.89 -14.38 -4.95
CA TYR A 221 1.98 -15.24 -5.42
C TYR A 221 3.29 -14.48 -5.59
N VAL A 222 3.26 -13.28 -6.17
CA VAL A 222 4.42 -12.39 -6.27
C VAL A 222 5.06 -12.17 -4.89
N GLN A 223 4.25 -11.91 -3.85
CA GLN A 223 4.75 -11.75 -2.47
C GLN A 223 5.38 -13.03 -1.91
N ILE A 224 4.80 -14.19 -2.18
CA ILE A 224 5.36 -15.49 -1.78
C ILE A 224 6.69 -15.71 -2.49
N ALA A 225 6.73 -15.49 -3.80
CA ALA A 225 7.89 -15.70 -4.66
C ALA A 225 9.07 -14.81 -4.26
N ALA A 226 8.82 -13.57 -3.85
CA ALA A 226 9.84 -12.65 -3.35
C ALA A 226 10.62 -13.22 -2.15
N GLY A 227 10.01 -14.11 -1.36
CA GLY A 227 10.64 -14.79 -0.24
C GLY A 227 11.23 -16.18 -0.54
N LEU A 228 11.04 -16.69 -1.76
CA LEU A 228 11.58 -17.99 -2.20
C LEU A 228 12.88 -17.87 -2.99
N GLY A 229 13.11 -16.72 -3.64
CA GLY A 229 14.34 -16.42 -4.36
C GLY A 229 14.11 -15.61 -5.64
N ASN A 230 15.19 -15.05 -6.19
CA ASN A 230 15.14 -14.12 -7.32
C ASN A 230 14.52 -14.74 -8.58
N ASP A 231 14.82 -16.00 -8.89
CA ASP A 231 14.29 -16.66 -10.10
C ASP A 231 12.76 -16.81 -10.04
N GLU A 232 12.24 -17.30 -8.91
CA GLU A 232 10.80 -17.45 -8.70
C GLU A 232 10.11 -16.09 -8.67
N TYR A 233 10.72 -15.09 -8.02
CA TYR A 233 10.20 -13.74 -7.96
C TYR A 233 10.12 -13.11 -9.35
N LEU A 234 11.20 -13.18 -10.12
CA LEU A 234 11.26 -12.65 -11.49
C LEU A 234 10.23 -13.33 -12.39
N LYS A 235 10.08 -14.66 -12.27
CA LYS A 235 9.06 -15.41 -13.00
C LYS A 235 7.65 -14.92 -12.66
N ALA A 236 7.32 -14.80 -11.37
CA ALA A 236 6.02 -14.33 -10.92
C ALA A 236 5.68 -12.92 -11.43
N MET A 237 6.65 -12.00 -11.38
CA MET A 237 6.47 -10.63 -11.90
C MET A 237 6.26 -10.59 -13.42
N THR A 238 7.00 -11.42 -14.16
CA THR A 238 6.88 -11.52 -15.62
C THR A 238 5.54 -12.12 -16.04
N ASP A 239 5.09 -13.17 -15.35
CA ASP A 239 3.77 -13.79 -15.58
C ASP A 239 2.64 -12.81 -15.26
N TYR A 240 2.78 -12.03 -14.19
CA TYR A 240 1.83 -10.97 -13.84
C TYR A 240 1.74 -9.90 -14.93
N LYS A 241 2.89 -9.35 -15.37
CA LYS A 241 2.94 -8.35 -16.45
C LYS A 241 2.32 -8.87 -17.75
N LYS A 242 2.52 -10.16 -18.06
CA LYS A 242 1.91 -10.79 -19.24
C LYS A 242 0.38 -10.84 -19.13
N SER A 243 -0.14 -11.12 -17.94
CA SER A 243 -1.59 -11.18 -17.68
C SER A 243 -2.23 -9.79 -17.65
N TYR A 244 -1.49 -8.78 -17.19
CA TYR A 244 -1.98 -7.41 -17.00
C TYR A 244 -1.02 -6.35 -17.58
N PRO A 245 -0.79 -6.33 -18.90
CA PRO A 245 0.28 -5.51 -19.52
C PRO A 245 0.09 -4.00 -19.34
N ASN A 246 -1.14 -3.54 -19.15
CA ASN A 246 -1.49 -2.13 -19.02
C ASN A 246 -1.83 -1.72 -17.57
N ALA A 247 -1.61 -2.60 -16.60
CA ALA A 247 -1.95 -2.27 -15.21
C ALA A 247 -0.99 -1.22 -14.64
N ALA A 248 -1.54 -0.25 -13.91
CA ALA A 248 -0.76 0.87 -13.37
C ALA A 248 0.33 0.42 -12.38
N ASN A 249 0.16 -0.73 -11.72
CA ASN A 249 1.16 -1.27 -10.80
C ASN A 249 2.41 -1.83 -11.49
N VAL A 250 2.38 -2.05 -12.80
CA VAL A 250 3.51 -2.61 -13.54
C VAL A 250 4.75 -1.73 -13.38
N TYR A 251 4.63 -0.41 -13.27
CA TYR A 251 5.78 0.46 -13.04
C TYR A 251 6.45 0.23 -11.70
N LEU A 252 5.68 0.03 -10.62
CA LEU A 252 6.24 -0.29 -9.30
C LEU A 252 6.84 -1.71 -9.30
N LEU A 253 6.09 -2.68 -9.84
CA LEU A 253 6.49 -4.09 -9.86
C LEU A 253 7.77 -4.31 -10.66
N MET A 254 7.89 -3.67 -11.82
CA MET A 254 8.97 -3.95 -12.76
C MET A 254 10.29 -3.28 -12.39
N ILE A 255 10.34 -2.37 -11.40
CA ILE A 255 11.62 -1.84 -10.90
C ILE A 255 12.50 -3.00 -10.44
N ASP A 256 11.99 -3.85 -9.55
CA ASP A 256 12.71 -5.02 -9.04
C ASP A 256 13.05 -6.00 -10.17
N ALA A 257 12.08 -6.30 -11.04
CA ALA A 257 12.29 -7.23 -12.15
C ALA A 257 13.40 -6.76 -13.11
N TYR A 258 13.46 -5.47 -13.43
CA TYR A 258 14.50 -4.92 -14.27
C TYR A 258 15.85 -4.89 -13.56
N ILE A 259 15.90 -4.59 -12.26
CA ILE A 259 17.13 -4.68 -11.46
C ILE A 259 17.67 -6.13 -11.46
N LEU A 260 16.82 -7.13 -11.23
CA LEU A 260 17.21 -8.55 -11.22
C LEU A 260 17.71 -9.04 -12.59
N LYS A 261 17.28 -8.40 -13.67
CA LYS A 261 17.75 -8.67 -15.04
C LYS A 261 18.92 -7.78 -15.46
N GLU A 262 19.41 -6.92 -14.57
CA GLU A 262 20.44 -5.91 -14.85
C GLU A 262 20.05 -4.92 -15.97
N GLU A 263 18.74 -4.75 -16.22
CA GLU A 263 18.18 -3.81 -17.20
C GLU A 263 17.99 -2.42 -16.56
N TYR A 264 19.10 -1.80 -16.12
CA TYR A 264 19.07 -0.60 -15.29
C TYR A 264 18.37 0.61 -15.93
N ASP A 265 18.50 0.80 -17.25
CA ASP A 265 17.77 1.85 -17.97
C ASP A 265 16.26 1.66 -17.90
N ASN A 266 15.79 0.41 -18.02
CA ASN A 266 14.37 0.08 -17.88
C ASN A 266 13.90 0.27 -16.43
N ALA A 267 14.75 -0.05 -15.45
CA ALA A 267 14.46 0.22 -14.04
C ALA A 267 14.29 1.73 -13.79
N LEU A 268 15.21 2.56 -14.29
CA LEU A 268 15.11 4.03 -14.19
C LEU A 268 13.85 4.58 -14.88
N GLN A 269 13.51 4.06 -16.06
CA GLN A 269 12.26 4.43 -16.73
C GLN A 269 11.04 4.05 -15.89
N ALA A 270 11.03 2.85 -15.29
CA ALA A 270 9.94 2.42 -14.41
C ALA A 270 9.79 3.32 -13.18
N VAL A 271 10.90 3.70 -12.53
CA VAL A 271 10.91 4.69 -11.44
C VAL A 271 10.33 6.03 -11.91
N ASN A 272 10.73 6.52 -13.08
CA ASN A 272 10.25 7.80 -13.60
C ASN A 272 8.75 7.77 -13.96
N GLN A 273 8.25 6.66 -14.51
CA GLN A 273 6.83 6.48 -14.77
C GLN A 273 6.02 6.45 -13.47
N LEU A 274 6.48 5.70 -12.46
CA LEU A 274 5.86 5.70 -11.13
C LEU A 274 5.83 7.11 -10.52
N ASP A 275 6.94 7.84 -10.60
CA ASP A 275 7.06 9.20 -10.07
C ASP A 275 6.08 10.19 -10.74
N SER A 276 5.84 10.02 -12.04
CA SER A 276 4.90 10.84 -12.80
C SER A 276 3.45 10.70 -12.32
N LEU A 277 3.05 9.50 -11.88
CA LEU A 277 1.70 9.23 -11.34
C LEU A 277 1.50 9.94 -9.98
N ILE A 278 2.56 9.96 -9.18
CA ILE A 278 2.54 10.55 -7.83
C ILE A 278 2.79 12.06 -7.90
N ASN A 279 3.37 12.57 -8.98
CA ASN A 279 3.80 13.97 -9.15
C ASN A 279 4.93 14.36 -8.19
N LYS A 280 6.08 13.68 -8.33
CA LYS A 280 7.38 14.01 -7.72
C LYS A 280 7.49 13.72 -6.23
N ASP A 281 7.57 12.45 -5.88
CA ASP A 281 7.96 12.04 -4.53
C ASP A 281 9.51 12.02 -4.40
N PRO A 282 10.13 12.89 -3.59
CA PRO A 282 11.59 12.93 -3.42
C PRO A 282 12.19 11.60 -2.97
N PHE A 283 11.41 10.73 -2.34
CA PHE A 283 11.86 9.40 -1.95
C PHE A 283 12.31 8.55 -3.14
N LEU A 284 11.78 8.76 -4.34
CA LEU A 284 12.16 7.98 -5.52
C LEU A 284 13.61 8.25 -5.97
N ASP A 285 14.24 9.33 -5.51
CA ASP A 285 15.69 9.51 -5.68
C ASP A 285 16.51 8.46 -4.91
N TYR A 286 15.95 7.82 -3.88
CA TYR A 286 16.56 6.64 -3.25
C TYR A 286 16.75 5.51 -4.27
N TYR A 287 15.70 5.18 -5.02
CA TYR A 287 15.76 4.13 -6.04
C TYR A 287 16.67 4.52 -7.20
N ARG A 288 16.64 5.78 -7.65
CA ARG A 288 17.57 6.26 -8.69
C ARG A 288 19.01 6.16 -8.23
N GLY A 289 19.33 6.59 -7.00
CA GLY A 289 20.65 6.49 -6.41
C GLY A 289 21.13 5.04 -6.30
N LEU A 290 20.27 4.12 -5.84
CA LEU A 290 20.58 2.68 -5.79
C LEU A 290 20.86 2.08 -7.17
N ILE A 291 20.06 2.44 -8.19
CA ILE A 291 20.28 1.96 -9.56
C ILE A 291 21.60 2.51 -10.11
N TYR A 292 21.90 3.80 -9.91
CA TYR A 292 23.17 4.38 -10.36
C TYR A 292 24.37 3.77 -9.64
N LYS A 293 24.24 3.44 -8.34
CA LYS A 293 25.23 2.67 -7.59
C LYS A 293 25.52 1.31 -8.26
N MET A 294 24.48 0.57 -8.67
CA MET A 294 24.63 -0.72 -9.36
C MET A 294 25.32 -0.58 -10.73
N THR A 295 25.09 0.53 -11.44
CA THR A 295 25.78 0.82 -12.71
C THR A 295 27.19 1.41 -12.56
N GLY A 296 27.64 1.70 -11.33
CA GLY A 296 28.92 2.34 -11.05
C GLY A 296 28.98 3.84 -11.43
N ASN A 297 27.84 4.47 -11.75
CA ASN A 297 27.80 5.91 -12.06
C ASN A 297 27.80 6.75 -10.77
N LYS A 298 29.00 6.90 -10.19
CA LYS A 298 29.22 7.60 -8.91
C LYS A 298 28.69 9.04 -8.90
N ALA A 299 28.81 9.77 -10.02
CA ALA A 299 28.35 11.16 -10.11
C ALA A 299 26.82 11.25 -9.97
N LYS A 300 26.08 10.41 -10.70
CA LYS A 300 24.61 10.37 -10.61
C LYS A 300 24.12 9.76 -9.30
N GLN A 301 24.81 8.75 -8.77
CA GLN A 301 24.54 8.21 -7.45
C GLN A 301 24.59 9.32 -6.38
N LEU A 302 25.67 10.10 -6.36
CA LEU A 302 25.85 11.19 -5.40
C LEU A 302 24.77 12.26 -5.57
N GLU A 303 24.50 12.72 -6.80
CA GLU A 303 23.46 13.71 -7.12
C GLU A 303 22.10 13.33 -6.51
N HIS A 304 21.66 12.09 -6.72
CA HIS A 304 20.36 11.63 -6.23
C HIS A 304 20.34 11.42 -4.71
N PHE A 305 21.40 10.90 -4.09
CA PHE A 305 21.43 10.75 -2.63
C PHE A 305 21.55 12.10 -1.90
N GLU A 306 22.27 13.08 -2.45
CA GLU A 306 22.29 14.45 -1.94
C GLU A 306 20.90 15.12 -2.05
N SER A 307 20.23 14.99 -3.21
CA SER A 307 18.85 15.46 -3.43
C SER A 307 17.87 14.85 -2.41
N LEU A 308 17.98 13.53 -2.22
CA LEU A 308 17.17 12.80 -1.24
C LEU A 308 17.43 13.31 0.18
N ASN A 309 18.68 13.45 0.60
CA ASN A 309 19.02 13.93 1.94
C ASN A 309 18.60 15.39 2.18
N ALA A 310 18.67 16.25 1.15
CA ALA A 310 18.17 17.61 1.25
C ALA A 310 16.65 17.66 1.50
N SER A 311 15.91 16.77 0.84
CA SER A 311 14.44 16.71 0.93
C SER A 311 13.94 15.90 2.13
N MET A 312 14.68 14.85 2.50
CA MET A 312 14.30 13.83 3.48
C MET A 312 15.48 13.46 4.39
N PRO A 313 16.08 14.41 5.13
CA PRO A 313 17.25 14.14 5.98
C PRO A 313 16.97 13.13 7.10
N GLY A 314 15.70 12.91 7.44
CA GLY A 314 15.27 11.90 8.41
C GLY A 314 15.15 10.47 7.85
N PHE A 315 15.43 10.21 6.57
CA PHE A 315 15.36 8.87 6.02
C PHE A 315 16.69 8.13 6.22
N SER A 316 16.73 7.21 7.20
CA SER A 316 17.96 6.56 7.67
C SER A 316 18.69 5.79 6.57
N ASP A 317 17.97 5.06 5.72
CA ASP A 317 18.61 4.25 4.66
C ASP A 317 19.24 5.18 3.61
N GLY A 318 18.58 6.29 3.29
CA GLY A 318 19.16 7.33 2.42
C GLY A 318 20.39 8.01 3.05
N THR A 319 20.34 8.30 4.36
CA THR A 319 21.51 8.83 5.08
C THR A 319 22.68 7.84 5.07
N LEU A 320 22.40 6.55 5.26
CA LEU A 320 23.41 5.48 5.22
C LEU A 320 24.06 5.39 3.83
N GLU A 321 23.24 5.37 2.77
CA GLU A 321 23.75 5.29 1.41
C GLU A 321 24.57 6.53 1.02
N LEU A 322 24.14 7.73 1.42
CA LEU A 322 24.93 8.95 1.18
C LEU A 322 26.24 8.96 1.96
N LEU A 323 26.22 8.51 3.22
CA LEU A 323 27.41 8.38 4.06
C LEU A 323 28.44 7.46 3.40
N ILE A 324 28.03 6.26 2.99
CA ILE A 324 28.93 5.31 2.31
C ILE A 324 29.44 5.93 1.00
N THR A 325 28.59 6.62 0.24
CA THR A 325 28.98 7.28 -1.01
C THR A 325 30.07 8.34 -0.79
N TYR A 326 29.97 9.16 0.27
CA TYR A 326 31.03 10.13 0.61
C TYR A 326 32.32 9.44 1.04
N LEU A 327 32.23 8.38 1.84
CA LEU A 327 33.41 7.64 2.32
C LEU A 327 34.15 6.93 1.18
N ASP A 328 33.43 6.33 0.23
CA ASP A 328 33.99 5.73 -0.98
C ASP A 328 34.58 6.76 -1.96
N ALA A 329 34.20 8.03 -1.82
CA ALA A 329 34.75 9.16 -2.54
C ALA A 329 35.87 9.88 -1.77
N GLU A 330 36.28 9.34 -0.60
CA GLU A 330 37.26 9.94 0.32
C GLU A 330 36.87 11.33 0.85
N GLU A 331 35.59 11.72 0.73
CA GLU A 331 35.03 12.99 1.19
C GLU A 331 34.66 12.94 2.69
N THR A 332 35.63 12.59 3.53
CA THR A 332 35.41 12.33 4.97
C THR A 332 34.80 13.53 5.71
N ASP A 333 35.17 14.76 5.35
CA ASP A 333 34.60 15.98 5.96
C ASP A 333 33.08 16.08 5.72
N LYS A 334 32.62 15.72 4.52
CA LYS A 334 31.17 15.71 4.21
C LYS A 334 30.46 14.58 4.93
N ALA A 335 31.09 13.41 5.05
CA ALA A 335 30.57 12.31 5.85
C ALA A 335 30.37 12.71 7.32
N VAL A 336 31.36 13.37 7.95
CA VAL A 336 31.26 13.88 9.33
C VAL A 336 30.16 14.94 9.44
N ALA A 337 30.10 15.90 8.50
CA ALA A 337 29.06 16.93 8.48
C ALA A 337 27.64 16.34 8.34
N LEU A 338 27.49 15.27 7.55
CA LEU A 338 26.21 14.59 7.37
C LEU A 338 25.70 13.98 8.68
N VAL A 339 26.55 13.24 9.41
CA VAL A 339 26.12 12.48 10.60
C VAL A 339 25.99 13.35 11.85
N THR A 340 26.72 14.46 11.91
CA THR A 340 26.61 15.46 13.00
C THR A 340 25.41 16.39 12.81
N ASN A 341 24.81 16.43 11.62
CA ASN A 341 23.59 17.18 11.38
C ASN A 341 22.43 16.63 12.23
N LYS A 342 21.86 17.48 13.10
CA LYS A 342 20.75 17.12 14.01
C LYS A 342 19.47 16.66 13.29
N LYS A 343 19.32 17.01 12.01
CA LYS A 343 18.19 16.54 11.19
C LYS A 343 18.43 15.15 10.62
N SER A 344 19.69 14.69 10.59
CA SER A 344 20.01 13.34 10.16
C SER A 344 19.44 12.33 11.16
N ASN A 345 18.97 11.20 10.65
CA ASN A 345 18.60 10.06 11.49
C ASN A 345 19.74 9.04 11.59
N TYR A 346 21.01 9.49 11.53
CA TYR A 346 22.19 8.62 11.63
C TYR A 346 22.17 7.72 12.88
N LYS A 347 21.73 8.25 14.04
CA LYS A 347 21.61 7.48 15.29
C LYS A 347 20.56 6.35 15.24
N LYS A 348 19.67 6.36 14.24
CA LYS A 348 18.67 5.29 14.02
C LYS A 348 19.16 4.18 13.09
N ILE A 349 20.29 4.37 12.41
CA ILE A 349 20.98 3.28 11.72
C ILE A 349 21.31 2.19 12.74
N ASP A 350 21.35 0.92 12.34
CA ASP A 350 21.66 -0.14 13.29
C ASP A 350 23.08 0.00 13.87
N LYS A 351 23.27 -0.41 15.13
CA LYS A 351 24.58 -0.28 15.80
C LYS A 351 25.65 -1.10 15.09
N GLU A 352 25.33 -2.33 14.68
CA GLU A 352 26.26 -3.22 13.98
C GLU A 352 26.69 -2.63 12.62
N GLN A 353 25.75 -1.99 11.91
CA GLN A 353 26.05 -1.26 10.68
C GLN A 353 27.02 -0.10 10.94
N ARG A 354 26.80 0.70 12.01
CA ARG A 354 27.74 1.77 12.37
C ARG A 354 29.13 1.25 12.73
N GLU A 355 29.22 0.19 13.54
CA GLU A 355 30.51 -0.41 13.89
C GLU A 355 31.24 -0.97 12.66
N THR A 356 30.50 -1.54 11.71
CA THR A 356 31.05 -2.00 10.43
C THR A 356 31.65 -0.82 9.66
N ILE A 357 30.94 0.31 9.57
CA ILE A 357 31.47 1.53 8.93
C ILE A 357 32.73 2.00 9.63
N TYR A 358 32.74 2.05 10.96
CA TYR A 358 33.92 2.45 11.73
C TYR A 358 35.13 1.53 11.52
N SER A 359 34.90 0.22 11.33
CA SER A 359 35.96 -0.73 11.02
C SER A 359 36.50 -0.56 9.59
N LEU A 360 35.65 -0.24 8.63
CA LEU A 360 36.05 -0.06 7.22
C LEU A 360 36.69 1.32 6.97
N TYR A 361 36.27 2.35 7.72
CA TYR A 361 36.71 3.73 7.56
C TYR A 361 37.23 4.31 8.90
N PRO A 362 38.43 3.89 9.36
CA PRO A 362 38.96 4.28 10.67
C PRO A 362 39.23 5.78 10.79
N GLU A 363 39.61 6.48 9.72
CA GLU A 363 39.82 7.93 9.75
C GLU A 363 38.49 8.69 9.95
N PHE A 364 37.38 8.19 9.40
CA PHE A 364 36.06 8.74 9.67
C PHE A 364 35.69 8.62 11.15
N LYS A 365 35.90 7.44 11.76
CA LYS A 365 35.67 7.25 13.21
C LYS A 365 36.51 8.24 14.04
N LYS A 366 37.79 8.37 13.68
CA LYS A 366 38.73 9.26 14.37
C LYS A 366 38.31 10.72 14.29
N GLN A 367 37.85 11.18 13.13
CA GLN A 367 37.36 12.56 12.95
C GLN A 367 36.01 12.80 13.65
N LEU A 368 35.13 11.80 13.67
CA LEU A 368 33.84 11.89 14.35
C LEU A 368 34.00 12.03 15.88
N GLY A 369 35.08 11.48 16.45
CA GLY A 369 35.46 11.71 17.84
C GLY A 369 34.38 11.29 18.83
N ALA A 370 34.00 12.18 19.75
CA ALA A 370 33.00 11.91 20.79
C ALA A 370 31.57 11.67 20.23
N ASP A 371 31.29 12.04 18.98
CA ASP A 371 30.02 11.76 18.33
C ASP A 371 29.95 10.32 17.74
N ALA A 372 31.04 9.56 17.84
CA ALA A 372 31.10 8.17 17.38
C ALA A 372 30.46 7.17 18.36
N ASP A 373 30.39 7.53 19.66
CA ASP A 373 29.81 6.76 20.77
C ASP A 373 28.34 7.16 21.03
#